data_AF-X1N4Q0-F1
#
_entry.id   AF-X1N4Q0-F1
#
_cell.length_a   1.000
_cell.length_b   1.000
_cell.length_c   1.000
_cell.angle_alpha   90.00
_cell.angle_beta   90.00
_cell.angle_gamma   90.00
#
_symmetry.space_group_name_H-M   'P 1'
#
loop_
_entity.id
_entity.type
_entity.pdbx_description
1 polymer ?
#
loop_
_entity_poly.entity_id
_entity_poly.type
_entity_poly.pdbx_seq_one_letter_code
_entity_poly.pdbx_strand_id
1 'polypeptide(L)' 'VMCVEPIHVVPGVMGFQVEDEILITDDGYEFITGSSNSTELPIIE' A
#
# COMPACT_ATOMS: atom_id res chain seq x y z
N VAL A 1 11.67 -7.30 -6.77
CA VAL A 1 10.96 -6.57 -5.71
C VAL A 1 10.29 -5.38 -6.35
N MET A 2 9.01 -5.16 -6.05
CA MET A 2 8.17 -4.09 -6.59
C MET A 2 7.36 -3.46 -5.46
N CYS A 3 7.19 -2.14 -5.48
CA CYS A 3 6.28 -1.43 -4.59
C CYS A 3 4.88 -1.39 -5.21
N VAL A 4 3.85 -1.68 -4.40
CA VAL A 4 2.44 -1.52 -4.73
C VAL A 4 1.86 -0.48 -3.77
N GLU A 5 1.59 0.71 -4.31
CA GLU A 5 1.23 1.87 -3.50
C GLU A 5 0.00 2.64 -4.04
N PRO A 6 -1.22 2.09 -3.90
CA PRO A 6 -2.41 2.86 -4.22
C PRO A 6 -2.53 4.10 -3.33
N ILE A 7 -2.65 5.25 -3.97
CA ILE A 7 -2.82 6.55 -3.33
C ILE A 7 -4.14 7.21 -3.76
N HIS A 8 -4.85 7.79 -2.80
CA HIS A 8 -6.02 8.61 -3.05
C HIS A 8 -5.85 9.98 -2.38
N VAL A 9 -5.87 11.05 -3.17
CA VAL A 9 -5.69 12.42 -2.67
C VAL A 9 -6.98 13.22 -2.84
N VAL A 10 -7.43 13.84 -1.75
CA VAL A 10 -8.49 14.85 -1.75
C VAL A 10 -7.83 16.23 -1.60
N PRO A 11 -7.70 17.02 -2.70
CA PRO A 11 -6.90 18.24 -2.70
C PRO A 11 -7.31 19.24 -1.63
N GLY A 12 -6.33 19.69 -0.83
CA GLY A 12 -6.54 20.64 0.27
C GLY A 12 -7.28 20.08 1.48
N VAL A 13 -7.54 18.76 1.52
CA VAL A 13 -8.23 18.09 2.63
C VAL A 13 -7.32 17.04 3.26
N MET A 14 -6.96 15.98 2.53
CA MET A 14 -6.13 14.87 3.02
C MET A 14 -5.70 13.91 1.91
N GLY A 15 -4.73 13.03 2.19
CA GLY A 15 -4.40 11.87 1.36
C GLY A 15 -4.50 10.56 2.13
N PHE A 16 -4.67 9.47 1.39
CA PHE A 16 -4.61 8.10 1.89
C PHE A 16 -3.65 7.29 1.04
N GLN A 17 -2.79 6.50 1.68
CA GLN A 17 -1.87 5.63 0.99
C GLN A 17 -1.75 4.31 1.73
N VAL A 18 -1.77 3.22 0.96
CA VAL A 18 -1.35 1.90 1.41
C VAL A 18 -0.12 1.56 0.61
N GLU A 19 0.94 1.09 1.25
CA GLU A 19 2.22 0.81 0.61
C GLU A 19 2.72 -0.56 1.06
N ASP A 20 2.87 -1.47 0.10
CA ASP A 20 3.40 -2.80 0.33
C ASP A 20 4.52 -3.12 -0.68
N GLU A 21 5.55 -3.81 -0.20
CA GLU A 21 6.60 -4.38 -1.05
C GLU A 21 6.28 -5.85 -1.35
N ILE A 22 6.40 -6.22 -2.62
CA ILE A 22 6.19 -7.60 -3.06
C ILE A 22 7.36 -8.14 -3.88
N LEU A 23 7.54 -9.45 -3.82
CA LEU A 23 8.39 -10.22 -4.73
C LEU A 23 7.51 -10.94 -5.74
N ILE A 24 7.75 -10.72 -7.04
CA ILE A 24 7.08 -11.49 -8.10
C ILE A 24 7.75 -12.87 -8.18
N THR A 25 6.94 -13.92 -8.17
CA THR A 25 7.36 -15.33 -8.30
C THR A 25 6.72 -15.94 -9.54
N ASP A 26 7.12 -17.16 -9.91
CA ASP A 26 6.54 -17.88 -11.06
C ASP A 26 5.04 -18.20 -10.86
N ASP A 27 4.59 -18.30 -9.61
CA ASP A 27 3.20 -18.62 -9.23
C ASP A 27 2.37 -17.39 -8.82
N GLY A 28 2.95 -16.18 -8.86
CA GLY A 28 2.28 -14.94 -8.48
C GLY A 28 3.19 -13.97 -7.74
N TYR A 29 2.90 -13.72 -6.46
CA TYR A 29 3.68 -12.81 -5.63
C TYR A 29 3.72 -13.22 -4.15
N GLU A 30 4.75 -12.77 -3.45
CA GLU A 30 4.90 -12.87 -2.00
C GLU A 30 5.02 -11.48 -1.38
N PHE A 31 4.33 -11.25 -0.25
CA PHE A 31 4.48 -10.02 0.53
C PHE A 31 5.81 -10.00 1.26
N ILE A 32 6.53 -8.88 1.16
CA ILE A 32 7.72 -8.57 1.95
C ILE A 32 7.34 -7.66 3.12
N THR A 33 6.46 -6.69 2.88
CA THR A 33 5.86 -5.79 3.88
C THR A 33 4.33 -5.80 3.75
N GLY A 34 3.60 -5.13 4.67
CA GLY A 34 2.15 -4.94 4.48
C GLY A 34 1.18 -5.71 5.37
N SER A 35 1.63 -6.25 6.50
CA SER A 35 0.80 -7.08 7.39
C SER A 35 -0.26 -6.31 8.21
N SER A 36 -0.70 -5.13 7.75
CA SER A 36 -1.71 -4.35 8.47
C SER A 36 -3.09 -4.96 8.25
N ASN A 37 -3.67 -5.53 9.30
CA ASN A 37 -5.08 -5.97 9.33
C ASN A 37 -6.04 -4.84 9.72
N SER A 38 -5.59 -3.58 9.65
CA SER A 38 -6.44 -2.44 9.98
C SER A 38 -7.52 -2.26 8.93
N THR A 39 -8.75 -1.99 9.38
CA THR A 39 -9.85 -1.53 8.52
C THR A 39 -9.79 -0.02 8.28
N GLU A 40 -8.88 0.69 8.95
CA GLU A 40 -8.67 2.13 8.79
C GLU A 40 -7.62 2.40 7.71
N LEU A 41 -7.88 3.42 6.88
CA LEU A 41 -6.93 3.84 5.84
C LEU A 41 -5.83 4.71 6.46
N PRO A 42 -4.54 4.42 6.21
CA PRO A 42 -3.46 5.28 6.65
C PRO A 42 -3.57 6.65 5.98
N ILE A 43 -3.54 7.71 6.79
CA ILE A 43 -3.58 9.10 6.32
C ILE A 43 -2.14 9.56 6.05
N ILE A 44 -1.94 10.22 4.92
CA ILE A 44 -0.69 10.92 4.58
C ILE A 44 -0.94 12.43 4.56
N GLU A 45 -0.02 13.20 5.15
CA GLU A 45 -0.03 14.67 5.23
C GLU A 45 0.73 15.34 4.09
#